data_AF-A0A2D4S7X0-F1
#
_entry.id   AF-A0A2D4S7X0-F1
#
_cell.length_a   1.000
_cell.length_b   1.000
_cell.length_c   1.000
_cell.angle_alpha   90.00
_cell.angle_beta   90.00
_cell.angle_gamma   90.00
#
_symmetry.space_group_name_H-M   'P 1'
#
loop_
_entity.id
_entity.type
_entity.pdbx_description
1 polymer ?
#
loop_
_entity_poly.entity_id
_entity_poly.type
_entity_poly.pdbx_seq_one_letter_code
_entity_poly.pdbx_strand_id
1 'polypeptide(L)' 'MTPTDRIYTKALEVYKTDRLARQFIELPHMMLGDKTPIEVAADDPKGADRVIEILGRLQHGSAA' A
#
# COMPACT_ATOMS: atom_id res chain seq x y z
N MET A 1 4.55 11.24 -11.48
CA MET A 1 3.82 10.50 -10.44
C MET A 1 4.83 9.69 -9.65
N THR A 2 4.96 9.94 -8.35
CA THR A 2 5.94 9.26 -7.49
C THR A 2 5.46 7.84 -7.12
N PRO A 3 6.33 6.93 -6.64
CA PRO A 3 5.92 5.62 -6.15
C PRO A 3 4.84 5.73 -5.05
N THR A 4 4.98 6.69 -4.14
CA THR A 4 4.02 6.97 -3.08
C THR A 4 2.67 7.43 -3.62
N ASP A 5 2.63 8.31 -4.65
CA ASP A 5 1.37 8.75 -5.28
C ASP A 5 0.61 7.56 -5.89
N ARG A 6 1.33 6.59 -6.47
CA ARG A 6 0.72 5.37 -7.04
C ARG A 6 0.08 4.52 -5.97
N ILE A 7 0.78 4.30 -4.86
CA ILE A 7 0.25 3.56 -3.70
C ILE A 7 -0.97 4.28 -3.13
N TYR A 8 -0.90 5.61 -2.97
CA TYR A 8 -2.00 6.40 -2.43
C TYR A 8 -3.24 6.36 -3.30
N THR A 9 -3.07 6.50 -4.61
CA THR A 9 -4.16 6.37 -5.58
C THR A 9 -4.83 5.00 -5.46
N LYS A 10 -4.03 3.92 -5.37
CA LYS A 10 -4.58 2.58 -5.21
C LYS A 10 -5.25 2.38 -3.86
N ALA A 11 -4.67 2.89 -2.77
CA ALA A 11 -5.25 2.80 -1.44
C ALA A 11 -6.60 3.53 -1.36
N LEU A 12 -6.75 4.68 -2.03
CA LEU A 12 -8.04 5.37 -2.17
C LEU A 12 -9.07 4.52 -2.93
N GLU A 13 -8.67 3.83 -3.99
CA GLU A 13 -9.56 2.92 -4.72
C GLU A 13 -10.06 1.77 -3.84
N VAL A 14 -9.23 1.26 -2.92
CA VAL A 14 -9.56 0.13 -2.05
C VAL A 14 -10.40 0.59 -0.85
N TYR A 15 -9.90 1.58 -0.09
CA TYR A 15 -10.52 1.99 1.17
C TYR A 15 -11.60 3.06 1.03
N LYS A 16 -11.74 3.67 -0.15
CA LYS A 16 -12.76 4.68 -0.49
C LYS A 16 -12.78 5.93 0.40
N THR A 17 -11.76 6.11 1.26
CA THR A 17 -11.65 7.24 2.17
C THR A 17 -10.20 7.69 2.30
N ASP A 18 -9.98 9.01 2.28
CA ASP A 18 -8.66 9.64 2.45
C ASP A 18 -8.01 9.20 3.77
N ARG A 19 -8.77 9.21 4.86
CA ARG A 19 -8.30 8.81 6.19
C ARG A 19 -7.70 7.41 6.21
N LEU A 20 -8.41 6.40 5.69
CA LEU A 20 -7.93 5.02 5.69
C LEU A 20 -6.78 4.82 4.70
N ALA A 21 -6.82 5.50 3.56
CA ALA A 21 -5.73 5.46 2.59
C ALA A 21 -4.43 6.02 3.17
N ARG A 22 -4.49 7.16 3.88
CA ARG A 22 -3.33 7.71 4.60
C ARG A 22 -2.85 6.78 5.69
N GLN A 23 -3.76 6.27 6.53
CA GLN A 23 -3.41 5.32 7.59
C GLN A 23 -2.68 4.10 7.05
N PHE A 24 -3.12 3.55 5.92
CA PHE A 24 -2.44 2.42 5.30
C PHE A 24 -0.98 2.74 4.94
N ILE A 25 -0.71 3.95 4.43
CA ILE A 25 0.59 4.33 3.89
C ILE A 25 1.57 4.80 4.97
N GLU A 26 1.04 5.42 6.03
CA GLU A 26 1.83 6.00 7.11
C GLU A 26 2.07 5.02 8.26
N LEU A 27 1.28 3.93 8.36
CA LEU A 27 1.40 2.96 9.44
C LEU A 27 2.09 1.67 8.98
N PRO A 28 2.89 1.05 9.86
CA PRO A 28 3.42 -0.29 9.66
C PRO A 28 2.31 -1.30 9.35
N HIS A 29 2.57 -2.19 8.41
CA HIS A 29 1.62 -3.23 8.02
C HIS A 29 2.24 -4.62 8.13
N MET A 30 1.50 -5.56 8.71
CA MET A 30 1.96 -6.93 8.99
C MET A 30 2.43 -7.66 7.71
N MET A 31 1.68 -7.49 6.61
CA MET A 31 2.02 -8.09 5.30
C MET A 31 3.25 -7.45 4.62
N LEU A 32 3.80 -6.38 5.20
CA LEU A 32 5.01 -5.69 4.75
C LEU A 32 6.19 -5.91 5.71
N GLY A 33 6.08 -6.89 6.61
CA GLY A 33 7.13 -7.17 7.61
C GLY A 33 7.30 -6.02 8.59
N ASP A 34 6.19 -5.45 9.07
CA ASP A 34 6.13 -4.32 9.99
C ASP A 34 6.82 -3.04 9.50
N LYS A 35 6.96 -2.90 8.18
CA LYS A 35 7.33 -1.65 7.52
C LYS A 35 6.09 -0.91 7.03
N THR A 36 6.21 0.41 6.90
CA THR A 36 5.22 1.23 6.20
C THR A 36 5.32 1.00 4.68
N PRO A 37 4.22 1.20 3.92
CA PRO A 37 4.29 1.22 2.47
C PRO A 37 5.28 2.21 1.87
N ILE A 38 5.50 3.37 2.52
CA ILE A 38 6.48 4.37 2.07
C ILE A 38 7.90 3.81 2.17
N GLU A 39 8.25 3.21 3.30
CA GLU A 39 9.57 2.59 3.49
C GLU A 39 9.81 1.48 2.47
N VAL A 40 8.84 0.61 2.26
CA VAL A 40 8.94 -0.47 1.27
C VAL A 40 9.17 0.06 -0.15
N ALA A 41 8.50 1.16 -0.51
CA ALA A 41 8.64 1.80 -1.82
C ALA A 41 9.98 2.54 -1.99
N ALA A 42 10.56 3.02 -0.90
CA ALA A 42 11.86 3.69 -0.90
C ALA A 42 13.04 2.68 -0.92
N ASP A 43 12.90 1.55 -0.24
CA ASP A 43 13.94 0.54 -0.09
C ASP A 43 14.19 -0.28 -1.37
N ASP A 44 13.18 -0.38 -2.24
CA ASP A 44 13.21 -1.27 -3.41
C ASP A 44 12.54 -0.60 -4.62
N PRO A 45 13.18 -0.53 -5.80
CA PRO A 45 12.57 -0.02 -7.02
C PRO A 45 11.23 -0.67 -7.40
N LYS A 46 11.00 -1.93 -6.99
CA LYS A 46 9.75 -2.67 -7.17
C LYS A 46 8.84 -2.65 -5.94
N GLY A 47 9.25 -1.97 -4.87
CA GLY A 47 8.53 -1.94 -3.60
C GLY A 47 7.11 -1.43 -3.72
N ALA A 48 6.89 -0.37 -4.52
CA ALA A 48 5.55 0.14 -4.77
C ALA A 48 4.63 -0.85 -5.49
N ASP A 49 5.16 -1.63 -6.43
CA ASP A 49 4.37 -2.63 -7.14
C ASP A 49 3.94 -3.76 -6.18
N ARG A 50 4.82 -4.20 -5.27
CA ARG A 50 4.46 -5.19 -4.23
C ARG A 50 3.36 -4.68 -3.29
N VAL A 51 3.43 -3.42 -2.87
CA VAL A 51 2.38 -2.81 -2.03
C VAL A 51 1.05 -2.78 -2.78
N ILE A 52 1.06 -2.44 -4.07
CA ILE A 52 -0.14 -2.41 -4.92
C ILE A 52 -0.75 -3.81 -5.07
N GLU A 53 0.07 -4.86 -5.20
CA GLU A 53 -0.41 -6.24 -5.21
C GLU A 53 -1.11 -6.63 -3.90
N ILE A 54 -0.56 -6.23 -2.74
CA ILE A 54 -1.18 -6.45 -1.44
C ILE A 54 -2.53 -5.71 -1.35
N LEU A 55 -2.59 -4.45 -1.77
CA LEU A 55 -3.85 -3.69 -1.85
C LEU A 55 -4.88 -4.39 -2.75
N GLY A 56 -4.46 -4.97 -3.88
CA GLY A 56 -5.32 -5.77 -4.75
C GLY A 56 -5.88 -7.01 -4.04
N ARG A 57 -5.04 -7.74 -3.29
CA ARG A 57 -5.48 -8.90 -2.51
C ARG A 57 -6.48 -8.53 -1.42
N LEU A 58 -6.23 -7.44 -0.71
CA LEU A 58 -7.14 -6.90 0.32
C LEU A 58 -8.49 -6.49 -0.27
N GLN A 59 -8.50 -5.88 -1.46
CA GLN A 59 -9.72 -5.47 -2.16
C GLN A 59 -10.62 -6.66 -2.53
N HIS A 60 -10.01 -7.78 -2.92
CA HIS A 60 -10.73 -8.97 -3.38
C HIS A 60 -10.89 -10.05 -2.28
N GLY A 61 -10.52 -9.75 -1.03
CA GLY A 61 -10.65 -10.67 0.11
C GLY A 61 -9.81 -11.95 0.00
N SER A 62 -8.81 -11.97 -0.89
CA SER A 62 -8.01 -13.16 -1.20
C SER A 62 -6.69 -13.10 -0.44
N ALA A 63 -6.72 -13.49 0.84
CA ALA A 63 -5.51 -13.93 1.52
C ALA A 63 -5.23 -15.39 1.10
N ALA A 64 -4.73 -15.56 -0.12
CA ALA A 64 -4.23 -16.86 -0.59
C ALA A 64 -2.80 -17.09 -0.10
#